data_AF-A0A0Q6KPK1-F1
#
_entry.id   AF-A0A0Q6KPK1-F1
#
_cell.length_a   1.000
_cell.length_b   1.000
_cell.length_c   1.000
_cell.angle_alpha   90.00
_cell.angle_beta   90.00
_cell.angle_gamma   90.00
#
_symmetry.space_group_name_H-M   'P 1'
#
loop_
_entity.id
_entity.type
_entity.pdbx_description
1 polymer ?
#
loop_
_entity_poly.entity_id
_entity_poly.type
_entity_poly.pdbx_seq_one_letter_code
_entity_poly.pdbx_strand_id
1 'polypeptide(L)'
;MDIISAYREVGSYRGAAELVGTTHKTVKRTIDKFEADQAGNTPPRAERERNYAAVTDLVAERVDKSQGRISAKRILPIARKAGYAGSDRNFRRLVAEEKKRWRTDHHRGRRPAVWAPGDYLIIDWATVGGLHLFCAVMAYSRWRFAAFATDEKATTTMALIADALAAVGGVPRKVLADRMACLKGGVVANVVIPTPDYVRFAAHYGFAPDFCHANDPQSKGVVENLVGYAQRDLAVPLLTEAAIAGTTVDVHAANAAARVWCTEVNARVHSEICAIPNDKLAEERELLSPLPSLRLEIGPPPVTRKVDRLSCVRFASARYSVPVRLIGATVTLVQTEGRLVVVEPATGEVVAEHDLGQPGTASVLDEHYGGARPAPDRGPRPRTTVEQQFCALGPEAEAFLVGAAAIGNTRLGSELEILLALGAAHGTELLVAALTRAVAFRRFRAADVRSILAAGAGAPQPRPAGDALILDLPTAPTRSLDAYAIRTPAADTPVPS
;
A
#
# COMPACT_ATOMS: atom_id res chain seq x y z
N MET A 1 -5.90 66.08 17.73
CA MET A 1 -7.01 66.86 18.30
C MET A 1 -8.31 66.17 17.91
N ASP A 2 -9.23 65.91 18.85
CA ASP A 2 -10.52 65.28 18.54
C ASP A 2 -11.50 66.29 17.92
N ILE A 3 -12.44 65.81 17.10
CA ILE A 3 -13.43 66.60 16.33
C ILE A 3 -14.22 67.55 17.23
N ILE A 4 -14.62 67.10 18.42
CA ILE A 4 -15.39 67.91 19.37
C ILE A 4 -14.55 69.05 19.94
N SER A 5 -13.28 68.78 20.22
CA SER A 5 -12.35 69.79 20.74
C SER A 5 -12.00 70.83 19.66
N ALA A 6 -11.72 70.37 18.43
CA ALA A 6 -11.43 71.24 17.30
C ALA A 6 -12.61 72.17 16.94
N TYR A 7 -13.84 71.68 17.06
CA TYR A 7 -15.03 72.51 16.85
C TYR A 7 -15.21 73.56 17.95
N ARG A 8 -14.98 73.20 19.22
CA ARG A 8 -15.05 74.15 20.34
C ARG A 8 -14.01 75.26 20.26
N GLU A 9 -12.84 74.96 19.69
CA GLU A 9 -11.75 75.92 19.54
C GLU A 9 -11.96 76.88 18.35
N VAL A 10 -12.46 76.38 17.22
CA VAL A 10 -12.58 77.18 15.97
C VAL A 10 -14.00 77.70 15.71
N GLY A 11 -15.01 77.16 16.40
CA GLY A 11 -16.40 77.63 16.33
C GLY A 11 -17.11 77.41 14.97
N SER A 12 -16.44 76.79 13.98
CA SER A 12 -17.01 76.52 12.67
C SER A 12 -16.76 75.09 12.19
N TYR A 13 -17.76 74.50 11.52
CA TYR A 13 -17.67 73.12 11.02
C TYR A 13 -16.60 72.95 9.94
N ARG A 14 -16.31 73.99 9.15
CA ARG A 14 -15.28 73.94 8.09
C ARG A 14 -13.88 74.10 8.67
N GLY A 15 -13.67 75.05 9.59
CA GLY A 15 -12.36 75.22 10.24
C GLY A 15 -11.96 74.02 11.10
N ALA A 16 -12.91 73.43 11.82
CA ALA A 16 -12.67 72.19 12.56
C ALA A 16 -12.39 70.98 11.64
N ALA A 17 -13.00 70.95 10.45
CA ALA A 17 -12.76 69.91 9.46
C ALA A 17 -11.36 69.99 8.84
N GLU A 18 -10.87 71.20 8.57
CA GLU A 18 -9.51 71.45 8.08
C GLU A 18 -8.46 71.07 9.13
N LEU A 19 -8.67 71.43 10.41
CA LEU A 19 -7.76 71.09 11.50
C LEU A 19 -7.62 69.59 11.78
N VAL A 20 -8.71 68.83 11.60
CA VAL A 20 -8.76 67.40 11.92
C VAL A 20 -8.64 66.53 10.66
N GLY A 21 -8.53 67.14 9.47
CA GLY A 21 -8.40 66.41 8.20
C GLY A 21 -9.63 65.59 7.83
N THR A 22 -10.84 66.11 8.08
CA THR A 22 -12.10 65.44 7.74
C THR A 22 -13.03 66.36 6.94
N THR A 23 -14.27 65.96 6.69
CA THR A 23 -15.26 66.81 6.01
C THR A 23 -16.14 67.55 7.03
N HIS A 24 -16.53 68.79 6.71
CA HIS A 24 -17.44 69.58 7.56
C HIS A 24 -18.80 68.87 7.82
N LYS A 25 -19.24 67.97 6.93
CA LYS A 25 -20.42 67.12 7.14
C LYS A 25 -20.20 66.07 8.23
N THR A 26 -18.99 65.50 8.31
CA THR A 26 -18.60 64.58 9.37
C THR A 26 -18.50 65.32 10.71
N VAL A 27 -17.87 66.49 10.74
CA VAL A 27 -17.79 67.33 11.95
C VAL A 27 -19.19 67.67 12.45
N LYS A 28 -20.04 68.23 11.58
CA LYS A 28 -21.43 68.56 11.92
C LYS A 28 -22.19 67.35 12.48
N ARG A 29 -22.14 66.20 11.80
CA ARG A 29 -22.81 64.97 12.28
C ARG A 29 -22.30 64.51 13.64
N THR A 30 -21.01 64.64 13.91
CA THR A 30 -20.41 64.23 15.19
C THR A 30 -20.79 65.20 16.31
N ILE A 31 -20.83 66.51 16.04
CA ILE A 31 -21.29 67.53 16.99
C ILE A 31 -22.78 67.40 17.26
N ASP A 32 -23.62 67.34 16.22
CA ASP A 32 -25.07 67.17 16.35
C ASP A 32 -25.40 65.90 17.19
N LYS A 33 -24.63 64.83 16.99
CA LYS A 33 -24.77 63.60 17.78
C LYS A 33 -24.32 63.80 19.23
N PHE A 34 -23.19 64.47 19.47
CA PHE A 34 -22.68 64.74 20.81
C PHE A 34 -23.62 65.65 21.61
N GLU A 35 -24.18 66.67 20.97
CA GLU A 35 -25.18 67.57 21.57
C GLU A 35 -26.50 66.85 21.85
N ALA A 36 -26.96 65.98 20.94
CA ALA A 36 -28.12 65.13 21.16
C ALA A 36 -27.92 64.13 22.32
N ASP A 37 -26.73 63.52 22.43
CA ASP A 37 -26.36 62.63 23.55
C ASP A 37 -26.34 63.38 24.88
N GLN A 38 -25.81 64.61 24.93
CA GLN A 38 -25.81 65.44 26.14
C GLN A 38 -27.21 65.94 26.53
N ALA A 39 -28.09 66.17 25.55
CA ALA A 39 -29.47 66.59 25.78
C ALA A 39 -30.43 65.43 26.09
N GLY A 40 -29.95 64.18 26.11
CA GLY A 40 -30.79 62.99 26.28
C GLY A 40 -31.75 62.71 25.12
N ASN A 41 -31.55 63.36 23.98
CA ASN A 41 -32.40 63.32 22.79
C ASN A 41 -31.81 62.43 21.68
N THR A 42 -30.89 61.52 22.01
CA THR A 42 -30.38 60.54 21.05
C THR A 42 -31.52 59.66 20.57
N PRO A 43 -31.90 59.72 19.28
CA PRO A 43 -32.89 58.78 18.77
C PRO A 43 -32.32 57.36 18.96
N PRO A 44 -33.05 56.44 19.61
CA PRO A 44 -32.60 55.08 19.77
C PRO A 44 -32.28 54.53 18.38
N ARG A 45 -31.12 53.87 18.24
CA ARG A 45 -30.75 53.23 16.99
C ARG A 45 -31.88 52.29 16.60
N ALA A 46 -32.59 52.60 15.52
CA ALA A 46 -33.64 51.72 15.01
C ALA A 46 -33.03 50.34 14.76
N GLU A 47 -33.39 49.37 15.60
CA GLU A 47 -33.02 47.99 15.40
C GLU A 47 -33.77 47.54 14.15
N ARG A 48 -33.06 47.49 13.02
CA ARG A 48 -33.60 46.91 11.80
C ARG A 48 -33.94 45.45 12.11
N GLU A 49 -35.22 45.09 12.00
CA GLU A 49 -35.65 43.71 12.15
C GLU A 49 -34.79 42.80 11.28
N ARG A 50 -34.22 41.78 11.91
CA ARG A 50 -33.38 40.80 11.23
C ARG A 50 -34.27 40.09 10.20
N ASN A 51 -33.81 39.98 8.96
CA ASN A 51 -34.53 39.33 7.85
C ASN A 51 -34.86 37.82 8.07
N TYR A 52 -34.43 37.25 9.19
CA TYR A 52 -34.69 35.87 9.61
C TYR A 52 -35.51 35.79 10.91
N ALA A 53 -36.02 36.92 11.43
CA ALA A 53 -36.82 36.96 12.66
C ALA A 53 -38.00 35.97 12.60
N ALA A 54 -38.74 35.97 11.49
CA ALA A 54 -39.89 35.08 11.27
C ALA A 54 -39.59 33.57 11.30
N VAL A 55 -38.33 33.16 11.18
CA VAL A 55 -37.94 31.73 11.15
C VAL A 55 -36.96 31.34 12.25
N THR A 56 -36.69 32.24 13.20
CA THR A 56 -35.72 31.99 14.29
C THR A 56 -36.20 30.84 15.18
N ASP A 57 -37.46 30.87 15.63
CA ASP A 57 -38.04 29.83 16.50
C ASP A 57 -38.13 28.48 15.79
N LEU A 58 -38.48 28.48 14.50
CA LEU A 58 -38.48 27.26 13.68
C LEU A 58 -37.08 26.65 13.60
N VAL A 59 -36.03 27.46 13.44
CA VAL A 59 -34.65 26.96 13.42
C VAL A 59 -34.26 26.43 14.80
N ALA A 60 -34.58 27.15 15.88
CA ALA A 60 -34.28 26.72 17.25
C ALA A 60 -34.95 25.37 17.58
N GLU A 61 -36.25 25.21 17.29
CA GLU A 61 -37.00 23.96 17.50
C GLU A 61 -36.36 22.78 16.73
N ARG A 62 -35.97 23.02 15.48
CA ARG A 62 -35.35 21.98 14.64
C ARG A 62 -33.95 21.62 15.10
N VAL A 63 -33.18 22.60 15.55
CA VAL A 63 -31.86 22.39 16.15
C VAL A 63 -32.02 21.55 17.42
N ASP A 64 -32.95 21.90 18.29
CA ASP A 64 -33.21 21.19 19.54
C ASP A 64 -33.66 19.73 19.32
N LYS A 65 -34.69 19.50 18.52
CA LYS A 65 -35.18 18.15 18.16
C LYS A 65 -34.12 17.27 17.51
N SER A 66 -33.14 17.89 16.84
CA SER A 66 -32.03 17.18 16.21
C SER A 66 -30.80 17.01 17.11
N GLN A 67 -30.85 17.50 18.34
CA GLN A 67 -29.70 17.59 19.24
C GLN A 67 -28.50 18.29 18.58
N GLY A 68 -28.76 19.39 17.87
CA GLY A 68 -27.75 20.17 17.16
C GLY A 68 -27.21 19.56 15.86
N ARG A 69 -27.68 18.38 15.44
CA ARG A 69 -27.11 17.65 14.28
C ARG A 69 -27.64 18.13 12.93
N ILE A 70 -28.87 18.65 12.84
CA ILE A 70 -29.51 19.00 11.56
C ILE A 70 -28.70 20.07 10.78
N SER A 71 -28.49 19.88 9.48
CA SER A 71 -27.71 20.83 8.68
C SER A 71 -28.56 22.00 8.16
N ALA A 72 -27.97 23.18 7.99
CA ALA A 72 -28.65 24.35 7.41
C ALA A 72 -29.25 24.04 6.02
N LYS A 73 -28.59 23.20 5.23
CA LYS A 73 -29.09 22.71 3.93
C LYS A 73 -30.46 22.03 4.05
N ARG A 74 -30.72 21.31 5.15
CA ARG A 74 -31.98 20.58 5.37
C ARG A 74 -33.06 21.45 6.01
N ILE A 75 -32.70 22.46 6.80
CA ILE A 75 -33.67 23.39 7.38
C ILE A 75 -34.13 24.45 6.35
N LEU A 76 -33.27 24.82 5.38
CA LEU A 76 -33.53 25.91 4.45
C LEU A 76 -34.82 25.75 3.61
N PRO A 77 -35.14 24.57 3.02
CA PRO A 77 -36.42 24.40 2.31
C PRO A 77 -37.64 24.59 3.21
N ILE A 78 -37.53 24.19 4.49
CA ILE A 78 -38.59 24.30 5.49
C ILE A 78 -38.78 25.77 5.87
N ALA A 79 -37.68 26.49 6.09
CA ALA A 79 -37.71 27.92 6.38
C ALA A 79 -38.28 28.73 5.21
N ARG A 80 -37.95 28.38 3.95
CA ARG A 80 -38.53 29.02 2.76
C ARG A 80 -40.04 28.79 2.66
N LYS A 81 -40.51 27.57 2.95
CA LYS A 81 -41.96 27.26 3.02
C LYS A 81 -42.66 28.06 4.13
N ALA A 82 -41.94 28.39 5.20
CA ALA A 82 -42.42 29.23 6.30
C ALA A 82 -42.25 30.75 6.04
N GLY A 83 -41.91 31.17 4.82
CA GLY A 83 -41.85 32.59 4.43
C GLY A 83 -40.47 33.24 4.50
N TYR A 84 -39.38 32.47 4.68
CA TYR A 84 -38.03 33.03 4.63
C TYR A 84 -37.62 33.43 3.22
N ALA A 85 -37.42 34.74 3.00
CA ALA A 85 -36.98 35.32 1.72
C ALA A 85 -35.52 35.84 1.73
N GLY A 86 -34.76 35.58 2.80
CA GLY A 86 -33.37 36.03 2.94
C GLY A 86 -32.34 35.16 2.21
N SER A 87 -31.07 35.59 2.23
CA SER A 87 -29.98 34.86 1.58
C SER A 87 -29.51 33.62 2.35
N ASP A 88 -29.08 32.58 1.62
CA ASP A 88 -28.55 31.33 2.18
C ASP A 88 -27.40 31.55 3.17
N ARG A 89 -26.56 32.57 2.93
CA ARG A 89 -25.46 32.93 3.85
C ARG A 89 -25.98 33.40 5.20
N ASN A 90 -27.00 34.25 5.22
CA ASN A 90 -27.62 34.73 6.46
C ASN A 90 -28.33 33.59 7.20
N PHE A 91 -28.99 32.70 6.46
CA PHE A 91 -29.64 31.53 7.04
C PHE A 91 -28.63 30.56 7.69
N ARG A 92 -27.51 30.27 7.02
CA ARG A 92 -26.43 29.43 7.59
C ARG A 92 -25.86 30.03 8.86
N ARG A 93 -25.74 31.36 8.94
CA ARG A 93 -25.29 32.07 10.14
C ARG A 93 -26.30 31.92 11.28
N LEU A 94 -27.60 32.10 11.03
CA LEU A 94 -28.66 31.85 12.03
C LEU A 94 -28.57 30.41 12.58
N VAL A 95 -28.50 29.41 11.69
CA VAL A 95 -28.40 28.00 12.10
C VAL A 95 -27.12 27.76 12.91
N ALA A 96 -26.00 28.39 12.56
CA ALA A 96 -24.74 28.27 13.31
C ALA A 96 -24.84 28.92 14.71
N GLU A 97 -25.50 30.07 14.82
CA GLU A 97 -25.78 30.75 16.09
C GLU A 97 -26.70 29.92 17.00
N GLU A 98 -27.82 29.40 16.47
CA GLU A 98 -28.73 28.53 17.24
C GLU A 98 -28.06 27.22 17.66
N LYS A 99 -27.24 26.61 16.79
CA LYS A 99 -26.42 25.46 17.19
C LYS A 99 -25.40 25.81 18.26
N LYS A 100 -24.87 27.05 18.27
CA LYS A 100 -23.93 27.51 19.29
C LYS A 100 -24.64 27.70 20.62
N ARG A 101 -25.83 28.33 20.63
CA ARG A 101 -26.70 28.46 21.81
C ARG A 101 -27.06 27.09 22.36
N TRP A 102 -27.60 26.20 21.53
CA TRP A 102 -27.92 24.84 21.92
C TRP A 102 -26.72 24.11 22.54
N ARG A 103 -25.52 24.20 21.93
CA ARG A 103 -24.29 23.62 22.50
C ARG A 103 -23.90 24.26 23.84
N THR A 104 -24.16 25.54 24.03
CA THR A 104 -23.88 26.26 25.28
C THR A 104 -24.90 25.88 26.36
N ASP A 105 -26.16 25.65 26.02
CA ASP A 105 -27.18 25.28 27.01
C ASP A 105 -27.15 23.77 27.33
N HIS A 106 -26.67 22.96 26.39
CA HIS A 106 -26.62 21.50 26.49
C HIS A 106 -25.20 20.94 26.60
N HIS A 107 -24.20 21.78 26.89
CA HIS A 107 -22.87 21.26 27.24
C HIS A 107 -22.97 20.59 28.61
N ARG A 108 -22.46 19.37 28.70
CA ARG A 108 -22.02 18.82 29.97
C ARG A 108 -20.59 19.26 30.16
N GLY A 109 -20.32 20.12 31.15
CA GLY A 109 -18.95 20.44 31.56
C GLY A 109 -18.16 19.15 31.75
N ARG A 110 -16.95 19.09 31.19
CA ARG A 110 -16.07 17.91 31.30
C ARG A 110 -14.93 18.24 32.23
N ARG A 111 -14.67 17.37 33.20
CA ARG A 111 -13.45 17.44 34.00
C ARG A 111 -12.31 16.81 33.19
N PRO A 112 -11.14 17.44 33.10
CA PRO A 112 -9.96 16.79 32.54
C PRO A 112 -9.66 15.50 33.32
N ALA A 113 -9.37 14.41 32.60
CA ALA A 113 -8.94 13.17 33.23
C ALA A 113 -7.52 13.37 33.78
N VAL A 114 -7.33 13.10 35.08
CA VAL A 114 -6.02 13.10 35.73
C VAL A 114 -5.59 11.65 35.86
N TRP A 115 -4.49 11.30 35.20
CA TRP A 115 -3.99 9.93 35.13
C TRP A 115 -2.82 9.76 36.10
N ALA A 116 -2.84 8.66 36.86
CA ALA A 116 -1.68 8.28 37.66
C ALA A 116 -0.60 7.65 36.77
N PRO A 117 0.70 7.83 37.09
CA PRO A 117 1.78 7.16 36.39
C PRO A 117 1.62 5.63 36.43
N GLY A 118 1.84 4.97 35.29
CA GLY A 118 1.80 3.52 35.13
C GLY A 118 0.40 2.92 35.13
N ASP A 119 -0.65 3.75 35.18
CA ASP A 119 -2.01 3.26 35.36
C ASP A 119 -2.63 2.79 34.04
N TYR A 120 -2.51 3.58 32.97
CA TYR A 120 -3.21 3.35 31.71
C TYR A 120 -2.32 3.48 30.48
N LEU A 121 -2.33 2.43 29.64
CA LEU A 121 -2.06 2.52 28.21
C LEU A 121 -3.39 2.54 27.48
N ILE A 122 -3.61 3.53 26.62
CA ILE A 122 -4.86 3.68 25.86
C ILE A 122 -4.59 3.35 24.40
N ILE A 123 -5.40 2.49 23.80
CA ILE A 123 -5.23 2.02 22.42
C ILE A 123 -6.44 2.35 21.54
N ASP A 124 -6.20 2.66 20.27
CA ASP A 124 -7.25 2.85 19.27
C ASP A 124 -6.73 2.55 17.85
N TRP A 125 -7.66 2.33 16.94
CA TRP A 125 -7.39 2.06 15.52
C TRP A 125 -7.99 3.14 14.62
N ALA A 126 -7.36 3.35 13.47
CA ALA A 126 -7.97 4.08 12.38
C ALA A 126 -7.53 3.53 11.02
N THR A 127 -8.40 3.58 10.02
CA THR A 127 -8.04 3.20 8.66
C THR A 127 -7.54 4.41 7.87
N VAL A 128 -6.39 4.30 7.22
CA VAL A 128 -5.79 5.37 6.40
C VAL A 128 -5.10 4.77 5.18
N GLY A 129 -5.49 5.22 3.97
CA GLY A 129 -4.81 4.81 2.73
C GLY A 129 -4.86 3.31 2.44
N GLY A 130 -5.87 2.59 2.92
CA GLY A 130 -5.99 1.14 2.76
C GLY A 130 -5.20 0.30 3.79
N LEU A 131 -4.46 0.94 4.70
CA LEU A 131 -3.83 0.31 5.85
C LEU A 131 -4.59 0.64 7.14
N HIS A 132 -4.34 -0.15 8.18
CA HIS A 132 -4.87 0.06 9.53
C HIS A 132 -3.76 0.65 10.41
N LEU A 133 -3.98 1.84 10.96
CA LEU A 133 -3.08 2.55 11.86
C LEU A 133 -3.50 2.25 13.31
N PHE A 134 -2.67 1.50 14.02
CA PHE A 134 -2.75 1.28 15.45
C PHE A 134 -2.04 2.41 16.19
N CYS A 135 -2.69 2.98 17.19
CA CYS A 135 -2.13 4.00 18.06
C CYS A 135 -2.23 3.55 19.51
N ALA A 136 -1.16 3.72 20.27
CA ALA A 136 -1.15 3.54 21.72
C ALA A 136 -0.52 4.73 22.43
N VAL A 137 -1.06 5.11 23.59
CA VAL A 137 -0.55 6.24 24.38
C VAL A 137 -0.53 5.92 25.87
N MET A 138 0.61 6.16 26.52
CA MET A 138 0.70 6.16 27.98
C MET A 138 -0.01 7.40 28.50
N ALA A 139 -1.05 7.21 29.32
CA ALA A 139 -1.95 8.30 29.67
C ALA A 139 -1.26 9.40 30.49
N TYR A 140 -0.31 9.05 31.37
CA TYR A 140 0.43 10.02 32.19
C TYR A 140 1.55 10.72 31.40
N SER A 141 2.52 9.98 30.86
CA SER A 141 3.66 10.56 30.14
C SER A 141 3.32 11.14 28.76
N ARG A 142 2.12 10.84 28.24
CA ARG A 142 1.72 11.10 26.84
C ARG A 142 2.69 10.50 25.83
N TRP A 143 3.44 9.48 26.22
CA TRP A 143 4.33 8.75 25.33
C TRP A 143 3.52 7.96 24.30
N ARG A 144 3.90 8.05 23.02
CA ARG A 144 3.10 7.61 21.88
C ARG A 144 3.77 6.46 21.14
N PHE A 145 2.94 5.54 20.69
CA PHE A 145 3.30 4.48 19.77
C PHE A 145 2.32 4.47 18.60
N ALA A 146 2.85 4.25 17.41
CA ALA A 146 2.07 4.10 16.20
C ALA A 146 2.66 2.96 15.35
N ALA A 147 1.79 2.15 14.77
CA ALA A 147 2.16 1.07 13.87
C ALA A 147 1.08 0.85 12.82
N PHE A 148 1.46 0.39 11.64
CA PHE A 148 0.56 0.03 10.55
C PHE A 148 0.39 -1.48 10.47
N ALA A 149 -0.81 -1.92 10.08
CA ALA A 149 -1.16 -3.29 9.84
C ALA A 149 -2.06 -3.44 8.60
N THR A 150 -2.17 -4.66 8.11
CA THR A 150 -3.05 -5.03 6.99
C THR A 150 -4.42 -5.52 7.44
N ASP A 151 -4.64 -5.74 8.75
CA ASP A 151 -5.94 -6.05 9.34
C ASP A 151 -6.03 -5.64 10.81
N GLU A 152 -7.25 -5.63 11.35
CA GLU A 152 -7.57 -5.35 12.77
C GLU A 152 -7.97 -6.64 13.51
N LYS A 153 -7.40 -7.80 13.13
CA LYS A 153 -7.72 -9.07 13.81
C LYS A 153 -7.21 -9.07 15.24
N ALA A 154 -7.77 -9.95 16.06
CA ALA A 154 -7.38 -10.12 17.46
C ALA A 154 -5.88 -10.42 17.60
N THR A 155 -5.35 -11.31 16.75
CA THR A 155 -3.93 -11.68 16.75
C THR A 155 -3.03 -10.48 16.47
N THR A 156 -3.36 -9.70 15.44
CA THR A 156 -2.62 -8.49 15.05
C THR A 156 -2.68 -7.43 16.13
N THR A 157 -3.87 -7.21 16.70
CA THR A 157 -4.07 -6.23 17.78
C THR A 157 -3.26 -6.60 19.03
N MET A 158 -3.31 -7.86 19.46
CA MET A 158 -2.54 -8.30 20.64
C MET A 158 -1.03 -8.28 20.38
N ALA A 159 -0.57 -8.58 19.16
CA ALA A 159 0.84 -8.44 18.78
C ALA A 159 1.31 -6.98 18.89
N LEU A 160 0.54 -6.03 18.37
CA LEU A 160 0.87 -4.61 18.45
C LEU A 160 0.78 -4.04 19.88
N ILE A 161 -0.12 -4.56 20.72
CA ILE A 161 -0.11 -4.24 22.16
C ILE A 161 1.21 -4.74 22.77
N ALA A 162 1.63 -5.97 22.47
CA ALA A 162 2.90 -6.50 22.95
C ALA A 162 4.11 -5.68 22.46
N ASP A 163 4.08 -5.18 21.22
CA ASP A 163 5.14 -4.30 20.68
C ASP A 163 5.16 -2.97 21.42
N ALA A 164 3.99 -2.38 21.69
CA ALA A 164 3.87 -1.16 22.47
C ALA A 164 4.39 -1.34 23.90
N LEU A 165 4.04 -2.45 24.58
CA LEU A 165 4.55 -2.75 25.93
C LEU A 165 6.08 -2.92 25.95
N ALA A 166 6.63 -3.60 24.93
CA ALA A 166 8.08 -3.74 24.78
C ALA A 166 8.77 -2.39 24.56
N ALA A 167 8.21 -1.53 23.70
CA ALA A 167 8.73 -0.19 23.46
C ALA A 167 8.61 0.73 24.69
N VAL A 168 7.53 0.58 25.45
CA VAL A 168 7.34 1.22 26.76
C VAL A 168 8.35 0.69 27.78
N GLY A 169 8.84 -0.54 27.66
CA GLY A 169 9.84 -1.12 28.58
C GLY A 169 9.25 -1.63 29.89
N GLY A 170 7.94 -1.87 29.93
CA GLY A 170 7.20 -2.30 31.12
C GLY A 170 5.71 -2.45 30.84
N VAL A 171 4.97 -2.95 31.82
CA VAL A 171 3.53 -3.22 31.71
C VAL A 171 2.74 -2.30 32.66
N PRO A 172 1.77 -1.52 32.13
CA PRO A 172 0.90 -0.67 32.95
C PRO A 172 -0.14 -1.53 33.69
N ARG A 173 -0.83 -0.94 34.66
CA ARG A 173 -1.91 -1.61 35.39
C ARG A 173 -3.07 -2.01 34.47
N LYS A 174 -3.42 -1.14 33.52
CA LYS A 174 -4.55 -1.33 32.63
C LYS A 174 -4.23 -0.98 31.19
N VAL A 175 -4.86 -1.71 30.27
CA VAL A 175 -4.90 -1.39 28.85
C VAL A 175 -6.36 -1.05 28.51
N LEU A 176 -6.61 0.22 28.21
CA LEU A 176 -7.91 0.74 27.84
C LEU A 176 -8.08 0.68 26.32
N ALA A 177 -9.02 -0.14 25.87
CA ALA A 177 -9.37 -0.28 24.46
C ALA A 177 -10.77 0.27 24.17
N ASP A 178 -11.03 0.65 22.92
CA ASP A 178 -12.41 0.82 22.46
C ASP A 178 -13.15 -0.54 22.42
N ARG A 179 -14.47 -0.53 22.22
CA ARG A 179 -15.36 -1.70 22.12
C ARG A 179 -15.18 -2.50 20.82
N MET A 180 -13.94 -2.64 20.38
CA MET A 180 -13.54 -3.31 19.14
C MET A 180 -13.93 -4.79 19.18
N ALA A 181 -14.52 -5.26 18.08
CA ALA A 181 -15.07 -6.61 17.99
C ALA A 181 -14.00 -7.71 18.16
N CYS A 182 -12.74 -7.42 17.84
CA CYS A 182 -11.64 -8.37 17.98
C CYS A 182 -11.25 -8.68 19.43
N LEU A 183 -11.48 -7.76 20.38
CA LEU A 183 -11.17 -7.94 21.80
C LEU A 183 -12.42 -8.17 22.67
N LYS A 184 -13.61 -7.87 22.13
CA LYS A 184 -14.91 -7.99 22.82
C LYS A 184 -15.60 -9.32 22.52
N GLY A 185 -15.81 -10.13 23.55
CA GLY A 185 -16.65 -11.33 23.50
C GLY A 185 -18.14 -11.07 23.73
N GLY A 186 -18.49 -10.01 24.47
CA GLY A 186 -19.88 -9.66 24.75
C GLY A 186 -20.06 -8.36 25.53
N VAL A 187 -21.30 -7.97 25.83
CA VAL A 187 -21.62 -6.84 26.69
C VAL A 187 -22.80 -7.20 27.60
N VAL A 188 -22.64 -7.00 28.90
CA VAL A 188 -23.71 -7.20 29.90
C VAL A 188 -23.76 -5.96 30.79
N ALA A 189 -24.95 -5.38 31.00
CA ALA A 189 -25.13 -4.17 31.80
C ALA A 189 -24.17 -3.01 31.42
N ASN A 190 -23.90 -2.83 30.11
CA ASN A 190 -22.95 -1.86 29.56
C ASN A 190 -21.47 -2.07 29.97
N VAL A 191 -21.14 -3.21 30.57
CA VAL A 191 -19.79 -3.70 30.85
C VAL A 191 -19.36 -4.63 29.72
N VAL A 192 -18.18 -4.39 29.17
CA VAL A 192 -17.62 -5.20 28.09
C VAL A 192 -16.99 -6.46 28.68
N ILE A 193 -17.33 -7.61 28.10
CA ILE A 193 -16.71 -8.90 28.42
C ILE A 193 -15.61 -9.15 27.37
N PRO A 194 -14.33 -9.24 27.77
CA PRO A 194 -13.25 -9.52 26.84
C PRO A 194 -13.30 -10.95 26.29
N THR A 195 -12.68 -11.19 25.13
CA THR A 195 -12.55 -12.54 24.57
C THR A 195 -11.61 -13.40 25.44
N PRO A 196 -11.77 -14.74 25.46
CA PRO A 196 -10.88 -15.62 26.21
C PRO A 196 -9.40 -15.46 25.82
N ASP A 197 -9.11 -15.23 24.54
CA ASP A 197 -7.76 -15.00 24.04
C ASP A 197 -7.15 -13.72 24.61
N TYR A 198 -7.92 -12.64 24.67
CA TYR A 198 -7.45 -11.39 25.23
C TYR A 198 -7.27 -11.47 26.75
N VAL A 199 -8.11 -12.24 27.46
CA VAL A 199 -7.92 -12.52 28.89
C VAL A 199 -6.62 -13.30 29.14
N ARG A 200 -6.31 -14.33 28.34
CA ARG A 200 -5.04 -15.06 28.45
C ARG A 200 -3.84 -14.15 28.16
N PHE A 201 -3.95 -13.31 27.14
CA PHE A 201 -2.92 -12.33 26.80
C PHE A 201 -2.67 -11.35 27.94
N ALA A 202 -3.73 -10.77 28.50
CA ALA A 202 -3.63 -9.84 29.62
C ALA A 202 -3.04 -10.49 30.88
N ALA A 203 -3.40 -11.75 31.18
CA ALA A 203 -2.82 -12.51 32.28
C ALA A 203 -1.33 -12.81 32.07
N HIS A 204 -0.90 -13.09 30.84
CA HIS A 204 0.52 -13.34 30.52
C HIS A 204 1.40 -12.11 30.74
N TYR A 205 0.93 -10.92 30.33
CA TYR A 205 1.67 -9.68 30.52
C TYR A 205 1.46 -9.05 31.90
N GLY A 206 0.37 -9.39 32.60
CA GLY A 206 0.08 -8.89 33.95
C GLY A 206 -0.66 -7.55 33.99
N PHE A 207 -1.46 -7.22 32.97
CA PHE A 207 -2.34 -6.03 32.99
C PHE A 207 -3.82 -6.42 33.09
N ALA A 208 -4.67 -5.50 33.54
CA ALA A 208 -6.12 -5.66 33.53
C ALA A 208 -6.73 -5.05 32.25
N PRO A 209 -7.53 -5.82 31.47
CA PRO A 209 -8.29 -5.27 30.35
C PRO A 209 -9.31 -4.23 30.82
N ASP A 210 -9.34 -3.08 30.18
CA ASP A 210 -10.37 -2.05 30.40
C ASP A 210 -10.98 -1.62 29.06
N PHE A 211 -12.24 -1.18 29.08
CA PHE A 211 -12.96 -0.79 27.87
C PHE A 211 -13.79 0.47 28.08
N CYS A 212 -13.77 1.36 27.07
CA CYS A 212 -14.58 2.57 27.10
C CYS A 212 -16.09 2.24 27.22
N HIS A 213 -16.81 3.00 28.05
CA HIS A 213 -18.26 2.96 28.04
C HIS A 213 -18.83 3.59 26.77
N ALA A 214 -20.04 3.18 26.36
CA ALA A 214 -20.73 3.85 25.28
C ALA A 214 -20.94 5.33 25.62
N ASN A 215 -20.52 6.23 24.71
CA ASN A 215 -20.55 7.68 24.89
C ASN A 215 -19.69 8.20 26.06
N ASP A 216 -18.49 7.65 26.26
CA ASP A 216 -17.50 8.17 27.21
C ASP A 216 -16.33 8.91 26.52
N PRO A 217 -16.53 10.16 26.07
CA PRO A 217 -15.48 10.95 25.43
C PRO A 217 -14.42 11.46 26.43
N GLN A 218 -14.58 11.27 27.75
CA GLN A 218 -13.59 11.74 28.73
C GLN A 218 -12.38 10.80 28.79
N SER A 219 -12.62 9.49 28.76
CA SER A 219 -11.57 8.46 28.75
C SER A 219 -10.96 8.29 27.36
N LYS A 220 -11.71 8.54 26.28
CA LYS A 220 -11.24 8.35 24.89
C LYS A 220 -10.50 9.54 24.26
N GLY A 221 -10.66 10.76 24.79
CA GLY A 221 -10.14 11.98 24.14
C GLY A 221 -8.62 12.01 23.91
N VAL A 222 -7.83 11.37 24.79
CA VAL A 222 -6.36 11.34 24.66
C VAL A 222 -5.93 10.56 23.42
N VAL A 223 -6.50 9.36 23.22
CA VAL A 223 -6.14 8.51 22.09
C VAL A 223 -6.78 9.00 20.79
N GLU A 224 -7.98 9.57 20.82
CA GLU A 224 -8.57 10.22 19.63
C GLU A 224 -7.71 11.37 19.11
N ASN A 225 -7.16 12.19 20.02
CA ASN A 225 -6.22 13.24 19.66
C ASN A 225 -4.92 12.67 19.07
N LEU A 226 -4.40 11.57 19.63
CA LEU A 226 -3.24 10.87 19.08
C LEU A 226 -3.52 10.35 17.66
N VAL A 227 -4.61 9.62 17.47
CA VAL A 227 -5.00 9.08 16.16
C VAL A 227 -5.10 10.18 15.13
N GLY A 228 -5.82 11.27 15.44
CA GLY A 228 -5.94 12.42 14.55
C GLY A 228 -4.63 13.15 14.30
N TYR A 229 -3.68 13.11 15.25
CA TYR A 229 -2.34 13.65 15.06
C TYR A 229 -1.48 12.75 14.16
N ALA A 230 -1.39 11.46 14.46
CA ALA A 230 -0.67 10.47 13.65
C ALA A 230 -1.20 10.42 12.21
N GLN A 231 -2.50 10.56 12.01
CA GLN A 231 -3.08 10.68 10.67
C GLN A 231 -2.53 11.89 9.91
N ARG A 232 -2.54 13.09 10.52
CA ARG A 232 -2.16 14.34 9.85
C ARG A 232 -0.65 14.51 9.70
N ASP A 233 0.13 14.01 10.64
CA ASP A 233 1.55 14.28 10.77
C ASP A 233 2.44 13.13 10.28
N LEU A 234 1.94 11.89 10.32
CA LEU A 234 2.65 10.70 9.84
C LEU A 234 2.00 10.15 8.57
N ALA A 235 0.73 9.73 8.62
CA ALA A 235 0.14 8.95 7.54
C ALA A 235 -0.14 9.77 6.28
N VAL A 236 -0.73 10.96 6.42
CA VAL A 236 -1.04 11.84 5.27
C VAL A 236 0.23 12.28 4.54
N PRO A 237 1.29 12.80 5.21
CA PRO A 237 2.53 13.15 4.53
C PRO A 237 3.17 11.95 3.83
N LEU A 238 3.29 10.81 4.52
CA LEU A 238 3.87 9.59 3.96
C LEU A 238 3.17 9.14 2.67
N LEU A 239 1.83 9.08 2.68
CA LEU A 239 1.05 8.67 1.51
C LEU A 239 1.09 9.72 0.39
N THR A 240 1.17 11.01 0.74
CA THR A 240 1.26 12.10 -0.23
C THR A 240 2.59 12.05 -0.97
N GLU A 241 3.71 11.91 -0.25
CA GLU A 241 5.05 11.79 -0.85
C GLU A 241 5.14 10.57 -1.77
N ALA A 242 4.62 9.42 -1.33
CA ALA A 242 4.60 8.22 -2.16
C ALA A 242 3.77 8.40 -3.44
N ALA A 243 2.62 9.07 -3.34
CA ALA A 243 1.78 9.40 -4.49
C ALA A 243 2.48 10.36 -5.47
N ILE A 244 3.21 11.36 -4.97
CA ILE A 244 4.02 12.27 -5.78
C ILE A 244 5.15 11.51 -6.50
N ALA A 245 5.80 10.59 -5.80
CA ALA A 245 6.87 9.75 -6.36
C ALA A 245 6.36 8.64 -7.30
N GLY A 246 5.04 8.42 -7.40
CA GLY A 246 4.45 7.34 -8.19
C GLY A 246 4.71 5.94 -7.60
N THR A 247 4.97 5.85 -6.30
CA THR A 247 5.28 4.61 -5.58
C THR A 247 4.15 4.21 -4.62
N THR A 248 4.01 2.91 -4.35
CA THR A 248 3.10 2.41 -3.31
C THR A 248 3.84 2.22 -1.98
N VAL A 249 3.19 2.55 -0.87
CA VAL A 249 3.73 2.29 0.48
C VAL A 249 3.19 0.95 0.98
N ASP A 250 4.08 -0.02 1.17
CA ASP A 250 3.73 -1.25 1.88
C ASP A 250 3.73 -1.06 3.40
N VAL A 251 3.20 -2.05 4.12
CA VAL A 251 3.09 -2.00 5.59
C VAL A 251 4.45 -1.89 6.29
N HIS A 252 5.54 -2.37 5.68
CA HIS A 252 6.87 -2.36 6.27
C HIS A 252 7.52 -0.99 6.16
N ALA A 253 7.47 -0.39 4.97
CA ALA A 253 7.87 1.00 4.75
C ALA A 253 7.08 1.94 5.65
N ALA A 254 5.77 1.71 5.79
CA ALA A 254 4.93 2.47 6.71
C ALA A 254 5.36 2.31 8.18
N ASN A 255 5.68 1.10 8.63
CA ASN A 255 6.17 0.86 9.99
C ASN A 255 7.58 1.41 10.23
N ALA A 256 8.46 1.44 9.22
CA ALA A 256 9.75 2.10 9.31
C ALA A 256 9.58 3.61 9.53
N ALA A 257 8.70 4.26 8.77
CA ALA A 257 8.34 5.66 8.96
C ALA A 257 7.70 5.91 10.34
N ALA A 258 6.81 5.01 10.78
CA ALA A 258 6.15 5.12 12.10
C ALA A 258 7.15 5.07 13.26
N ARG A 259 8.19 4.23 13.20
CA ARG A 259 9.26 4.18 14.20
C ARG A 259 10.06 5.49 14.28
N VAL A 260 10.40 6.05 13.12
CA VAL A 260 11.09 7.35 13.06
C VAL A 260 10.21 8.44 13.66
N TRP A 261 8.94 8.48 13.26
CA TRP A 261 7.97 9.44 13.77
C TRP A 261 7.77 9.33 15.28
N CYS A 262 7.61 8.11 15.83
CA CYS A 262 7.50 7.88 17.27
C CYS A 262 8.73 8.42 18.03
N THR A 263 9.93 8.20 17.47
CA THR A 263 11.17 8.72 18.06
C THR A 263 11.17 10.25 18.12
N GLU A 264 10.76 10.90 17.03
CA GLU A 264 10.68 12.35 16.92
C GLU A 264 9.66 12.97 17.88
N VAL A 265 8.40 12.49 17.86
CA VAL A 265 7.32 13.12 18.63
C VAL A 265 7.44 12.90 20.14
N ASN A 266 8.08 11.80 20.56
CA ASN A 266 8.32 11.54 21.98
C ASN A 266 9.55 12.27 22.53
N ALA A 267 10.43 12.78 21.67
CA ALA A 267 11.57 13.62 22.04
C ALA A 267 11.24 15.12 22.09
N ARG A 268 10.03 15.52 21.69
CA ARG A 268 9.58 16.93 21.68
C ARG A 268 8.70 17.27 22.88
N VAL A 269 8.72 18.54 23.27
CA VAL A 269 7.82 19.06 24.33
C VAL A 269 6.36 18.88 23.90
N HIS A 270 5.60 18.16 24.70
CA HIS A 270 4.17 17.98 24.51
C HIS A 270 3.41 19.17 25.11
N SER A 271 2.51 19.77 24.33
CA SER A 271 1.77 21.00 24.72
C SER A 271 0.92 20.87 25.98
N GLU A 272 0.22 19.76 26.17
CA GLU A 272 -0.67 19.56 27.33
C GLU A 272 0.07 19.29 28.66
N ILE A 273 1.16 18.52 28.65
CA ILE A 273 1.95 18.21 29.85
C ILE A 273 3.15 19.13 30.05
N CYS A 274 3.44 20.03 29.08
CA CYS A 274 4.58 20.94 29.07
C CYS A 274 5.93 20.25 29.38
N ALA A 275 6.07 19.00 28.97
CA ALA A 275 7.25 18.16 29.23
C ALA A 275 7.53 17.26 28.03
N ILE A 276 8.73 16.68 27.98
CA ILE A 276 9.13 15.73 26.95
C ILE A 276 8.59 14.34 27.34
N PRO A 277 7.79 13.66 26.48
CA PRO A 277 7.24 12.35 26.79
C PRO A 277 8.29 11.28 27.12
N ASN A 278 9.46 11.28 26.48
CA ASN A 278 10.55 10.34 26.80
C ASN A 278 11.05 10.52 28.24
N ASP A 279 11.25 11.76 28.70
CA ASP A 279 11.70 12.04 30.07
C ASP A 279 10.64 11.61 31.08
N LYS A 280 9.38 11.90 30.79
CA LYS A 280 8.24 11.44 31.60
C LYS A 280 8.08 9.93 31.62
N LEU A 281 8.33 9.26 30.50
CA LEU A 281 8.29 7.80 30.44
C LEU A 281 9.43 7.19 31.27
N ALA A 282 10.61 7.81 31.30
CA ALA A 282 11.72 7.33 32.13
C ALA A 282 11.34 7.32 33.62
N GLU A 283 10.68 8.38 34.11
CA GLU A 283 10.10 8.43 35.47
C GLU A 283 8.99 7.37 35.65
N GLU A 284 8.10 7.25 34.66
CA GLU A 284 6.93 6.35 34.73
C GLU A 284 7.33 4.86 34.72
N ARG A 285 8.41 4.49 34.03
CA ARG A 285 8.92 3.11 33.92
C ARG A 285 9.24 2.48 35.27
N GLU A 286 9.66 3.26 36.25
CA GLU A 286 9.96 2.77 37.61
C GLU A 286 8.72 2.22 38.33
N LEU A 287 7.53 2.58 37.86
CA LEU A 287 6.24 2.20 38.43
C LEU A 287 5.50 1.12 37.62
N LEU A 288 6.09 0.68 36.51
CA LEU A 288 5.54 -0.37 35.65
C LEU A 288 5.92 -1.76 36.16
N SER A 289 5.05 -2.74 35.90
CA SER A 289 5.39 -4.15 36.09
C SER A 289 6.45 -4.58 35.06
N PRO A 290 7.33 -5.53 35.38
CA PRO A 290 8.31 -6.03 34.43
C PRO A 290 7.63 -6.79 33.29
N LEU A 291 8.24 -6.76 32.10
CA LEU A 291 7.82 -7.60 30.98
C LEU A 291 8.08 -9.07 31.28
N PRO A 292 7.24 -10.00 30.79
CA PRO A 292 7.50 -11.43 30.91
C PRO A 292 8.78 -11.82 30.15
N SER A 293 9.50 -12.84 30.64
CA SER A 293 10.76 -13.31 30.06
C SER A 293 10.60 -13.88 28.65
N LEU A 294 9.44 -14.46 28.36
CA LEU A 294 9.07 -14.93 27.03
C LEU A 294 7.88 -14.13 26.51
N ARG A 295 7.98 -13.67 25.26
CA ARG A 295 6.85 -13.10 24.54
C ARG A 295 5.79 -14.19 24.33
N LEU A 296 4.53 -13.87 24.59
CA LEU A 296 3.43 -14.78 24.23
C LEU A 296 3.40 -14.91 22.70
N GLU A 297 3.44 -16.14 22.20
CA GLU A 297 3.20 -16.40 20.79
C GLU A 297 1.71 -16.19 20.48
N ILE A 298 1.44 -15.20 19.64
CA ILE A 298 0.09 -14.80 19.25
C ILE A 298 -0.08 -15.10 17.77
N GLY A 299 -0.93 -16.06 17.43
CA GLY A 299 -1.16 -16.45 16.04
C GLY A 299 -1.19 -17.96 15.86
N PRO A 300 -1.23 -18.45 14.61
CA PRO A 300 -1.07 -19.87 14.33
C PRO A 300 0.29 -20.34 14.88
N PRO A 301 0.36 -21.53 15.51
CA PRO A 301 1.59 -22.02 16.11
C PRO A 301 2.69 -22.12 15.04
N PRO A 302 3.96 -21.89 15.41
CA PRO A 302 5.09 -22.12 14.52
C PRO A 302 5.01 -23.50 13.89
N VAL A 303 5.24 -23.57 12.58
CA VAL A 303 5.09 -24.80 11.83
C VAL A 303 6.45 -25.34 11.46
N THR A 304 6.76 -26.55 11.90
CA THR A 304 8.01 -27.19 11.53
C THR A 304 7.89 -27.86 10.16
N ARG A 305 8.89 -27.64 9.28
CA ARG A 305 8.96 -28.23 7.93
C ARG A 305 10.36 -28.73 7.62
N LYS A 306 10.44 -29.86 6.93
CA LYS A 306 11.68 -30.37 6.36
C LYS A 306 11.95 -29.67 5.03
N VAL A 307 13.17 -29.21 4.83
CA VAL A 307 13.62 -28.58 3.59
C VAL A 307 13.75 -29.64 2.50
N ASP A 308 13.12 -29.39 1.35
CA ASP A 308 13.15 -30.29 0.21
C ASP A 308 14.43 -30.18 -0.63
N ARG A 309 14.57 -31.03 -1.65
CA ARG A 309 15.75 -31.04 -2.55
C ARG A 309 15.87 -29.80 -3.44
N LEU A 310 14.83 -28.97 -3.51
CA LEU A 310 14.85 -27.68 -4.22
C LEU A 310 15.30 -26.56 -3.27
N SER A 311 15.80 -26.90 -2.09
CA SER A 311 16.13 -25.95 -1.02
C SER A 311 14.95 -25.06 -0.66
N CYS A 312 13.77 -25.67 -0.53
CA CYS A 312 12.53 -24.94 -0.25
C CYS A 312 11.73 -25.58 0.87
N VAL A 313 10.88 -24.78 1.49
CA VAL A 313 9.82 -25.19 2.41
C VAL A 313 8.45 -24.76 1.87
N ARG A 314 7.39 -25.46 2.31
CA ARG A 314 6.01 -25.13 1.95
C ARG A 314 5.22 -24.62 3.14
N PHE A 315 4.58 -23.48 2.96
CA PHE A 315 3.70 -22.84 3.93
C PHE A 315 2.51 -22.21 3.22
N ALA A 316 1.29 -22.38 3.75
CA ALA A 316 0.05 -21.86 3.16
C ALA A 316 -0.08 -22.12 1.62
N SER A 317 0.34 -23.31 1.17
CA SER A 317 0.36 -23.72 -0.25
C SER A 317 1.32 -22.94 -1.17
N ALA A 318 2.09 -21.99 -0.65
CA ALA A 318 3.20 -21.32 -1.34
C ALA A 318 4.55 -22.01 -1.03
N ARG A 319 5.57 -21.72 -1.85
CA ARG A 319 6.94 -22.23 -1.69
C ARG A 319 7.89 -21.10 -1.33
N TYR A 320 8.80 -21.34 -0.39
CA TYR A 320 9.77 -20.37 0.09
C TYR A 320 11.16 -21.01 0.08
N SER A 321 12.12 -20.39 -0.61
CA SER A 321 13.50 -20.89 -0.67
C SER A 321 14.21 -20.71 0.68
N VAL A 322 15.19 -21.54 0.97
CA VAL A 322 16.11 -21.39 2.10
C VAL A 322 17.53 -21.68 1.61
N PRO A 323 18.60 -21.29 2.32
CA PRO A 323 19.97 -21.58 1.90
C PRO A 323 20.22 -23.09 1.65
N VAL A 324 20.91 -23.42 0.55
CA VAL A 324 21.18 -24.83 0.12
C VAL A 324 21.81 -25.72 1.19
N ARG A 325 22.54 -25.14 2.15
CA ARG A 325 23.13 -25.87 3.29
C ARG A 325 22.07 -26.58 4.15
N LEU A 326 20.82 -26.12 4.10
CA LEU A 326 19.72 -26.62 4.92
C LEU A 326 18.91 -27.74 4.23
N ILE A 327 19.27 -28.17 3.02
CA ILE A 327 18.57 -29.26 2.33
C ILE A 327 18.53 -30.51 3.23
N GLY A 328 17.33 -31.02 3.49
CA GLY A 328 17.11 -32.17 4.37
C GLY A 328 17.08 -31.84 5.87
N ALA A 329 17.45 -30.63 6.29
CA ALA A 329 17.28 -30.16 7.66
C ALA A 329 15.81 -29.82 7.95
N THR A 330 15.50 -29.70 9.23
CA THR A 330 14.18 -29.32 9.73
C THR A 330 14.24 -27.88 10.22
N VAL A 331 13.36 -27.02 9.71
CA VAL A 331 13.27 -25.60 10.07
C VAL A 331 11.92 -25.26 10.68
N THR A 332 11.88 -24.24 11.52
CA THR A 332 10.66 -23.69 12.11
C THR A 332 10.22 -22.47 11.30
N LEU A 333 8.95 -22.47 10.91
CA LEU A 333 8.34 -21.37 10.16
C LEU A 333 7.49 -20.54 11.11
N VAL A 334 7.84 -19.26 11.25
CA VAL A 334 7.15 -18.29 12.10
C VAL A 334 6.53 -17.23 11.21
N GLN A 335 5.23 -16.99 11.37
CA GLN A 335 4.55 -15.91 10.68
C GLN A 335 4.60 -14.65 11.54
N THR A 336 5.24 -13.59 11.06
CA THR A 336 5.44 -12.34 11.80
C THR A 336 5.19 -11.16 10.87
N GLU A 337 4.34 -10.21 11.25
CA GLU A 337 4.12 -8.93 10.53
C GLU A 337 3.76 -9.05 9.03
N GLY A 338 3.21 -10.20 8.57
CA GLY A 338 2.93 -10.43 7.15
C GLY A 338 4.09 -11.04 6.36
N ARG A 339 5.18 -11.40 7.05
CA ARG A 339 6.31 -12.19 6.54
C ARG A 339 6.29 -13.60 7.09
N LEU A 340 6.97 -14.48 6.37
CA LEU A 340 7.39 -15.79 6.81
C LEU A 340 8.87 -15.72 7.18
N VAL A 341 9.16 -15.90 8.47
CA VAL A 341 10.52 -16.01 8.99
C VAL A 341 10.84 -17.49 9.13
N VAL A 342 11.96 -17.92 8.56
CA VAL A 342 12.46 -19.29 8.67
C VAL A 342 13.58 -19.31 9.70
N VAL A 343 13.43 -20.13 10.72
CA VAL A 343 14.35 -20.23 11.86
C VAL A 343 14.93 -21.63 11.95
N GLU A 344 16.23 -21.74 12.17
CA GLU A 344 16.87 -23.02 12.49
C GLU A 344 16.60 -23.39 13.96
N PRO A 345 15.95 -24.53 14.26
CA PRO A 345 15.47 -24.83 15.61
C PRO A 345 16.58 -25.05 16.63
N ALA A 346 17.76 -25.52 16.19
CA ALA A 346 18.88 -25.82 17.07
C ALA A 346 19.61 -24.57 17.56
N THR A 347 19.68 -23.54 16.72
CA THR A 347 20.45 -22.30 16.97
C THR A 347 19.55 -21.11 17.29
N GLY A 348 18.28 -21.14 16.87
CA GLY A 348 17.39 -19.99 16.90
C GLY A 348 17.72 -18.93 15.84
N GLU A 349 18.64 -19.22 14.92
CA GLU A 349 19.08 -18.29 13.88
C GLU A 349 18.00 -18.11 12.80
N VAL A 350 17.74 -16.87 12.40
CA VAL A 350 16.91 -16.57 11.23
C VAL A 350 17.72 -16.84 9.97
N VAL A 351 17.29 -17.83 9.19
CA VAL A 351 18.02 -18.29 7.99
C VAL A 351 17.43 -17.79 6.68
N ALA A 352 16.19 -17.31 6.70
CA ALA A 352 15.54 -16.67 5.57
C ALA A 352 14.32 -15.86 6.03
N GLU A 353 14.03 -14.78 5.31
CA GLU A 353 12.79 -14.00 5.46
C GLU A 353 12.12 -13.84 4.09
N HIS A 354 10.80 -13.99 4.06
CA HIS A 354 10.00 -13.84 2.85
C HIS A 354 8.71 -13.09 3.12
N ASP A 355 8.24 -12.30 2.15
CA ASP A 355 6.86 -11.84 2.15
C ASP A 355 5.91 -13.03 1.94
N LEU A 356 4.74 -13.03 2.58
CA LEU A 356 3.76 -14.10 2.42
C LEU A 356 3.21 -14.15 0.98
N GLY A 357 3.48 -15.25 0.29
CA GLY A 357 2.99 -15.51 -1.05
C GLY A 357 1.56 -16.06 -1.07
N GLN A 358 0.86 -15.82 -2.16
CA GLN A 358 -0.45 -16.42 -2.43
C GLN A 358 -0.33 -17.95 -2.66
N PRO A 359 -1.39 -18.73 -2.39
CA PRO A 359 -1.39 -20.16 -2.69
C PRO A 359 -0.93 -20.47 -4.13
N GLY A 360 0.04 -21.38 -4.27
CA GLY A 360 0.60 -21.79 -5.57
C GLY A 360 1.78 -20.94 -6.06
N THR A 361 2.13 -19.85 -5.38
CA THR A 361 3.30 -19.02 -5.72
C THR A 361 4.61 -19.55 -5.12
N ALA A 362 5.73 -19.01 -5.59
CA ALA A 362 7.06 -19.27 -5.03
C ALA A 362 7.81 -17.96 -4.78
N SER A 363 8.33 -17.79 -3.57
CA SER A 363 9.27 -16.73 -3.19
C SER A 363 10.67 -17.33 -3.11
N VAL A 364 11.51 -16.98 -4.08
CA VAL A 364 12.83 -17.57 -4.29
C VAL A 364 13.88 -16.46 -4.24
N LEU A 365 14.84 -16.58 -3.34
CA LEU A 365 15.99 -15.68 -3.24
C LEU A 365 17.21 -16.36 -3.86
N ASP A 366 17.79 -15.74 -4.90
CA ASP A 366 18.93 -16.30 -5.64
C ASP A 366 20.18 -16.51 -4.75
N GLU A 367 20.34 -15.67 -3.73
CA GLU A 367 21.42 -15.77 -2.73
C GLU A 367 21.43 -17.13 -2.02
N HIS A 368 20.26 -17.76 -1.85
CA HIS A 368 20.16 -19.08 -1.25
C HIS A 368 20.81 -20.18 -2.09
N TYR A 369 20.98 -19.95 -3.39
CA TYR A 369 21.52 -20.89 -4.37
C TYR A 369 22.93 -20.51 -4.85
N GLY A 370 23.51 -19.43 -4.31
CA GLY A 370 24.80 -18.89 -4.75
C GLY A 370 24.73 -18.06 -6.04
N GLY A 371 23.55 -17.59 -6.44
CA GLY A 371 23.35 -16.72 -7.60
C GLY A 371 22.13 -17.08 -8.44
N ALA A 372 21.92 -16.30 -9.51
CA ALA A 372 20.79 -16.48 -10.41
C ALA A 372 20.80 -17.85 -11.08
N ARG A 373 19.60 -18.43 -11.27
CA ARG A 373 19.45 -19.73 -11.91
C ARG A 373 20.09 -19.70 -13.32
N PRO A 374 21.08 -20.56 -13.61
CA PRO A 374 21.66 -20.62 -14.94
C PRO A 374 20.61 -21.12 -15.95
N ALA A 375 20.72 -20.61 -17.19
CA ALA A 375 19.91 -21.13 -18.29
C ALA A 375 20.16 -22.63 -18.45
N PRO A 376 19.12 -23.43 -18.78
CA PRO A 376 19.30 -24.86 -18.98
C PRO A 376 20.23 -25.09 -20.17
N ASP A 377 21.42 -25.60 -19.87
CA ASP A 377 22.35 -26.08 -20.88
C ASP A 377 21.78 -27.37 -21.53
N ARG A 378 21.51 -27.27 -22.83
CA ARG A 378 21.04 -28.38 -23.68
C ARG A 378 22.11 -28.85 -24.67
N GLY A 379 23.39 -28.52 -24.41
CA GLY A 379 24.50 -28.98 -25.22
C GLY A 379 24.68 -30.51 -25.19
N PRO A 380 25.39 -31.09 -26.17
CA PRO A 380 25.76 -32.50 -26.16
C PRO A 380 26.56 -32.87 -24.90
N ARG A 381 26.23 -34.00 -24.26
CA ARG A 381 26.96 -34.53 -23.10
C ARG A 381 27.49 -35.93 -23.40
N PRO A 382 28.69 -36.05 -23.98
CA PRO A 382 29.21 -37.33 -24.42
C PRO A 382 29.51 -38.25 -23.23
N ARG A 383 29.06 -39.50 -23.30
CA ARG A 383 29.25 -40.55 -22.27
C ARG A 383 30.12 -41.69 -22.78
N THR A 384 30.01 -42.05 -24.06
CA THR A 384 30.79 -43.13 -24.66
C THR A 384 32.10 -42.60 -25.25
N THR A 385 33.10 -43.48 -25.44
CA THR A 385 34.37 -43.11 -26.07
C THR A 385 34.17 -42.53 -27.47
N VAL A 386 33.22 -43.10 -28.23
CA VAL A 386 32.86 -42.65 -29.58
C VAL A 386 32.27 -41.23 -29.54
N GLU A 387 31.34 -40.96 -28.62
CA GLU A 387 30.76 -39.62 -28.46
C GLU A 387 31.81 -38.60 -28.03
N GLN A 388 32.73 -38.97 -27.12
CA GLN A 388 33.81 -38.10 -26.67
C GLN A 388 34.76 -37.76 -27.81
N GLN A 389 35.17 -38.75 -28.61
CA GLN A 389 36.00 -38.56 -29.79
C GLN A 389 35.32 -37.68 -30.84
N PHE A 390 34.01 -37.84 -31.04
CA PHE A 390 33.26 -37.04 -31.99
C PHE A 390 33.09 -35.59 -31.51
N CYS A 391 32.73 -35.36 -30.24
CA CYS A 391 32.65 -34.00 -29.69
C CYS A 391 34.03 -33.31 -29.65
N ALA A 392 35.12 -34.06 -29.48
CA ALA A 392 36.48 -33.52 -29.52
C ALA A 392 36.88 -32.93 -30.89
N LEU A 393 36.11 -33.18 -31.95
CA LEU A 393 36.31 -32.56 -33.26
C LEU A 393 35.96 -31.06 -33.26
N GLY A 394 35.23 -30.57 -32.26
CA GLY A 394 34.91 -29.15 -32.10
C GLY A 394 33.42 -28.80 -32.21
N PRO A 395 33.08 -27.49 -32.19
CA PRO A 395 31.70 -26.99 -32.15
C PRO A 395 30.86 -27.39 -33.37
N GLU A 396 31.49 -27.67 -34.52
CA GLU A 396 30.84 -28.11 -35.75
C GLU A 396 30.27 -29.53 -35.60
N ALA A 397 30.98 -30.42 -34.89
CA ALA A 397 30.52 -31.76 -34.59
C ALA A 397 29.39 -31.74 -33.55
N GLU A 398 29.48 -30.87 -32.55
CA GLU A 398 28.39 -30.64 -31.60
C GLU A 398 27.13 -30.10 -32.30
N ALA A 399 27.28 -29.14 -33.22
CA ALA A 399 26.18 -28.62 -34.02
C ALA A 399 25.55 -29.72 -34.90
N PHE A 400 26.36 -30.62 -35.46
CA PHE A 400 25.87 -31.77 -36.20
C PHE A 400 25.07 -32.72 -35.30
N LEU A 401 25.54 -33.02 -34.09
CA LEU A 401 24.81 -33.84 -33.12
C LEU A 401 23.45 -33.24 -32.75
N VAL A 402 23.43 -31.94 -32.41
CA VAL A 402 22.21 -31.23 -32.04
C VAL A 402 21.22 -31.21 -33.22
N GLY A 403 21.70 -30.94 -34.43
CA GLY A 403 20.88 -30.95 -35.64
C GLY A 403 20.35 -32.35 -35.99
N ALA A 404 21.18 -33.39 -35.89
CA ALA A 404 20.79 -34.77 -36.12
C ALA A 404 19.73 -35.25 -35.12
N ALA A 405 19.87 -34.88 -33.84
CA ALA A 405 18.89 -35.15 -32.81
C ALA A 405 17.57 -34.39 -33.08
N ALA A 406 17.64 -33.13 -33.49
CA ALA A 406 16.47 -32.30 -33.78
C ALA A 406 15.61 -32.86 -34.93
N ILE A 407 16.22 -33.53 -35.91
CA ILE A 407 15.48 -34.21 -36.99
C ILE A 407 15.05 -35.64 -36.65
N GLY A 408 15.34 -36.13 -35.45
CA GLY A 408 14.97 -37.47 -34.99
C GLY A 408 15.79 -38.61 -35.60
N ASN A 409 17.08 -38.41 -35.88
CA ASN A 409 17.93 -39.50 -36.39
C ASN A 409 18.23 -40.55 -35.29
N THR A 410 17.40 -41.60 -35.22
CA THR A 410 17.54 -42.68 -34.23
C THR A 410 18.79 -43.56 -34.42
N ARG A 411 19.46 -43.48 -35.58
CA ARG A 411 20.69 -44.24 -35.87
C ARG A 411 21.98 -43.47 -35.58
N LEU A 412 21.86 -42.28 -34.98
CA LEU A 412 22.99 -41.37 -34.77
C LEU A 412 24.18 -42.06 -34.09
N GLY A 413 23.95 -42.87 -33.05
CA GLY A 413 25.03 -43.58 -32.34
C GLY A 413 25.91 -44.44 -33.27
N SER A 414 25.30 -45.30 -34.10
CA SER A 414 26.05 -46.11 -35.09
C SER A 414 26.66 -45.27 -36.21
N GLU A 415 26.06 -44.12 -36.52
CA GLU A 415 26.58 -43.20 -37.54
C GLU A 415 27.82 -42.45 -37.07
N LEU A 416 28.00 -42.21 -35.76
CA LEU A 416 29.20 -41.56 -35.22
C LEU A 416 30.45 -42.39 -35.49
N GLU A 417 30.39 -43.72 -35.34
CA GLU A 417 31.51 -44.61 -35.66
C GLU A 417 31.90 -44.50 -37.14
N ILE A 418 30.89 -44.46 -38.02
CA ILE A 418 31.12 -44.29 -39.46
C ILE A 418 31.74 -42.92 -39.75
N LEU A 419 31.27 -41.85 -39.09
CA LEU A 419 31.80 -40.50 -39.26
C LEU A 419 33.25 -40.38 -38.76
N LEU A 420 33.59 -40.99 -37.62
CA LEU A 420 34.96 -41.04 -37.12
C LEU A 420 35.87 -41.85 -38.04
N ALA A 421 35.39 -42.98 -38.59
CA ALA A 421 36.12 -43.75 -39.58
C ALA A 421 36.37 -42.94 -40.88
N LEU A 422 35.41 -42.12 -41.30
CA LEU A 422 35.61 -41.18 -42.41
C LEU A 422 36.67 -40.13 -42.08
N GLY A 423 36.71 -39.62 -40.85
CA GLY A 423 37.77 -38.73 -40.37
C GLY A 423 39.15 -39.38 -40.40
N ALA A 424 39.25 -40.64 -39.97
CA ALA A 424 40.49 -41.40 -40.03
C ALA A 424 40.98 -41.61 -41.47
N ALA A 425 40.07 -41.76 -42.45
CA ALA A 425 40.40 -41.98 -43.85
C ALA A 425 40.74 -40.68 -44.62
N HIS A 426 40.06 -39.57 -44.33
CA HIS A 426 40.17 -38.32 -45.10
C HIS A 426 40.93 -37.21 -44.36
N GLY A 427 41.22 -37.39 -43.08
CA GLY A 427 41.80 -36.36 -42.22
C GLY A 427 40.74 -35.51 -41.50
N THR A 428 41.10 -35.06 -40.30
CA THR A 428 40.21 -34.33 -39.38
C THR A 428 39.71 -33.03 -39.96
N GLU A 429 40.56 -32.23 -40.61
CA GLU A 429 40.20 -30.93 -41.16
C GLU A 429 39.11 -31.04 -42.24
N LEU A 430 39.25 -32.03 -43.14
CA LEU A 430 38.25 -32.28 -44.19
C LEU A 430 36.93 -32.79 -43.60
N LEU A 431 36.98 -33.62 -42.56
CA LEU A 431 35.77 -34.06 -41.86
C LEU A 431 35.05 -32.89 -41.21
N VAL A 432 35.74 -32.01 -40.48
CA VAL A 432 35.15 -30.84 -39.83
C VAL A 432 34.52 -29.90 -40.87
N ALA A 433 35.20 -29.66 -42.00
CA ALA A 433 34.64 -28.89 -43.11
C ALA A 433 33.38 -29.56 -43.70
N ALA A 434 33.38 -30.88 -43.83
CA ALA A 434 32.22 -31.64 -44.29
C ALA A 434 31.05 -31.59 -43.31
N LEU A 435 31.31 -31.68 -42.01
CA LEU A 435 30.30 -31.53 -40.94
C LEU A 435 29.70 -30.13 -40.94
N THR A 436 30.53 -29.09 -41.03
CA THR A 436 30.09 -27.69 -41.15
C THR A 436 29.11 -27.53 -42.30
N ARG A 437 29.46 -28.09 -43.47
CA ARG A 437 28.61 -28.06 -44.65
C ARG A 437 27.33 -28.87 -44.44
N ALA A 438 27.43 -30.06 -43.87
CA ALA A 438 26.29 -30.92 -43.60
C ALA A 438 25.27 -30.22 -42.68
N VAL A 439 25.74 -29.53 -41.63
CA VAL A 439 24.93 -28.67 -40.76
C VAL A 439 24.27 -27.54 -41.55
N ALA A 440 25.03 -26.82 -42.38
CA ALA A 440 24.50 -25.70 -43.19
C ALA A 440 23.38 -26.14 -44.15
N PHE A 441 23.48 -27.34 -44.72
CA PHE A 441 22.46 -27.91 -45.62
C PHE A 441 21.40 -28.77 -44.89
N ARG A 442 21.44 -28.82 -43.56
CA ARG A 442 20.56 -29.67 -42.71
C ARG A 442 20.55 -31.14 -43.13
N ARG A 443 21.72 -31.67 -43.48
CA ARG A 443 21.98 -33.06 -43.86
C ARG A 443 22.71 -33.74 -42.72
N PHE A 444 22.05 -34.68 -42.03
CA PHE A 444 22.55 -35.23 -40.77
C PHE A 444 22.74 -36.74 -40.79
N ARG A 445 23.05 -37.31 -41.97
CA ARG A 445 23.43 -38.71 -42.13
C ARG A 445 24.93 -38.88 -42.39
N ALA A 446 25.52 -39.97 -41.89
CA ALA A 446 26.89 -40.35 -42.26
C ALA A 446 27.10 -40.49 -43.79
N ALA A 447 26.07 -40.95 -44.52
CA ALA A 447 26.09 -41.04 -45.97
C ALA A 447 26.14 -39.66 -46.66
N ASP A 448 25.47 -38.65 -46.09
CA ASP A 448 25.54 -37.27 -46.62
C ASP A 448 26.94 -36.70 -46.44
N VAL A 449 27.55 -36.90 -45.26
CA VAL A 449 28.93 -36.43 -44.98
C VAL A 449 29.94 -37.13 -45.90
N ARG A 450 29.78 -38.45 -46.12
CA ARG A 450 30.58 -39.19 -47.10
C ARG A 450 30.46 -38.60 -48.51
N SER A 451 29.24 -38.22 -48.91
CA SER A 451 28.98 -37.64 -50.23
C SER A 451 29.60 -36.24 -50.36
N ILE A 452 29.58 -35.45 -49.28
CA ILE A 452 30.27 -34.15 -49.20
C ILE A 452 31.78 -34.32 -49.32
N LEU A 453 32.38 -35.27 -48.61
CA LEU A 453 33.81 -35.58 -48.69
C LEU A 453 34.22 -36.03 -50.09
N ALA A 454 33.41 -36.89 -50.74
CA ALA A 454 33.68 -37.36 -52.09
C ALA A 454 33.59 -36.25 -53.16
N ALA A 455 32.73 -35.26 -52.98
CA ALA A 455 32.61 -34.12 -53.89
C ALA A 455 33.83 -33.16 -53.82
N GLY A 456 34.58 -33.17 -52.71
CA GLY A 456 35.79 -32.37 -52.53
C GLY A 456 35.58 -30.86 -52.78
N ALA A 457 36.59 -30.21 -53.36
CA ALA A 457 36.56 -28.77 -53.67
C ALA A 457 35.57 -28.36 -54.78
N GLY A 458 34.93 -29.33 -55.46
CA GLY A 458 33.92 -29.08 -56.48
C GLY A 458 32.52 -28.77 -55.94
N ALA A 459 32.33 -28.83 -54.61
CA ALA A 459 31.04 -28.58 -53.99
C ALA A 459 30.70 -27.07 -53.92
N PRO A 460 29.52 -26.62 -54.39
CA PRO A 460 29.17 -25.20 -54.44
C PRO A 460 29.14 -24.58 -53.04
N GLN A 461 29.90 -23.52 -52.78
CA GLN A 461 29.88 -22.85 -51.47
C GLN A 461 28.51 -22.17 -51.24
N PRO A 462 27.86 -22.39 -50.08
CA PRO A 462 26.64 -21.66 -49.75
C PRO A 462 26.97 -20.17 -49.67
N ARG A 463 26.28 -19.36 -50.48
CA ARG A 463 26.30 -17.90 -50.38
C ARG A 463 25.02 -17.46 -49.66
N PRO A 464 25.04 -16.37 -48.87
CA PRO A 464 23.82 -15.77 -48.37
C PRO A 464 22.89 -15.48 -49.56
N ALA A 465 21.58 -15.51 -49.33
CA ALA A 465 20.63 -15.07 -50.34
C ALA A 465 21.03 -13.66 -50.81
N GLY A 466 21.28 -13.49 -52.11
CA GLY A 466 21.49 -12.17 -52.69
C GLY A 466 20.21 -11.34 -52.63
N ASP A 467 20.31 -10.09 -53.04
CA ASP A 467 19.13 -9.22 -53.14
C ASP A 467 18.05 -9.88 -54.01
N ALA A 468 16.78 -9.65 -53.65
CA ALA A 468 15.66 -10.17 -54.41
C ALA A 468 15.76 -9.70 -55.86
N LEU A 469 15.81 -10.65 -56.80
CA LEU A 469 15.70 -10.36 -58.22
C LEU A 469 14.29 -9.81 -58.48
N ILE A 470 14.17 -8.49 -58.55
CA ILE A 470 12.98 -7.82 -59.07
C ILE A 470 12.99 -8.03 -60.58
N LEU A 471 12.39 -9.14 -61.01
CA LEU A 471 12.10 -9.40 -62.41
C LEU A 471 10.66 -8.96 -62.67
N ASP A 472 10.47 -8.00 -63.57
CA ASP A 472 9.15 -7.75 -64.12
C ASP A 472 8.72 -9.01 -64.90
N LEU A 473 7.61 -9.60 -64.49
CA LEU A 473 7.03 -10.71 -65.24
C LEU A 473 6.67 -10.19 -66.64
N PRO A 474 7.04 -10.89 -67.73
CA PRO A 474 6.62 -10.50 -69.06
C PRO A 474 5.10 -10.50 -69.13
N THR A 475 4.52 -9.34 -69.42
CA THR A 475 3.07 -9.19 -69.65
C THR A 475 2.71 -9.88 -70.96
N ALA A 476 2.16 -11.09 -70.87
CA ALA A 476 1.55 -11.75 -72.02
C ALA A 476 0.22 -11.06 -72.36
N PRO A 477 -0.07 -10.75 -73.63
CA PRO A 477 -1.37 -10.19 -74.01
C PRO A 477 -2.47 -11.21 -73.71
N THR A 478 -3.31 -10.90 -72.72
CA THR A 478 -4.49 -11.71 -72.37
C THR A 478 -5.56 -11.56 -73.46
N ARG A 479 -5.92 -12.66 -74.13
CA ARG A 479 -7.08 -12.68 -75.03
C ARG A 479 -8.38 -12.74 -74.21
N SER A 480 -9.42 -12.04 -74.67
CA SER A 480 -10.77 -12.12 -74.08
C SER A 480 -11.26 -13.58 -74.06
N LEU A 481 -12.01 -13.96 -73.02
CA LEU A 481 -12.67 -15.27 -72.91
C LEU A 481 -13.63 -15.54 -74.08
N ASP A 482 -14.14 -14.50 -74.75
CA ASP A 482 -14.96 -14.63 -75.96
C ASP A 482 -14.20 -15.32 -77.11
N ALA A 483 -12.87 -15.20 -77.15
CA ALA A 483 -12.04 -15.88 -78.15
C ALA A 483 -12.03 -17.40 -78.01
N TYR A 484 -12.57 -17.94 -76.90
CA TYR A 484 -12.68 -19.36 -76.60
C TYR A 484 -14.14 -19.87 -76.62
N ALA A 485 -15.11 -19.02 -76.99
CA ALA A 485 -16.51 -19.44 -77.06
C ALA A 485 -16.72 -20.45 -78.20
N ILE A 486 -16.99 -21.70 -77.84
CA ILE A 486 -17.37 -22.77 -78.77
C ILE A 486 -18.79 -22.47 -79.26
N ARG A 487 -18.95 -22.10 -80.53
CA ARG A 487 -20.27 -21.96 -81.15
C ARG A 487 -20.84 -23.34 -81.44
N THR A 488 -21.91 -23.73 -80.75
CA THR A 488 -22.64 -24.98 -81.00
C THR A 488 -23.44 -24.87 -82.30
N PRO A 489 -23.27 -25.75 -83.29
CA PRO A 489 -24.15 -25.81 -84.46
C PRO A 489 -25.55 -26.35 -84.05
N ALA A 490 -26.59 -25.80 -84.68
CA ALA A 490 -28.00 -26.04 -84.37
C ALA A 490 -28.43 -27.51 -84.57
N ALA A 491 -29.36 -27.94 -83.72
CA ALA A 491 -29.89 -29.30 -83.63
C ALA A 491 -30.69 -29.70 -84.88
N ASP A 492 -30.35 -30.86 -85.45
CA ASP A 492 -31.23 -31.60 -86.36
C ASP A 492 -32.14 -32.56 -85.57
N THR A 493 -33.36 -32.62 -86.08
CA THR A 493 -34.61 -33.09 -85.45
C THR A 493 -34.68 -34.62 -85.39
N PRO A 494 -35.31 -35.23 -84.36
CA PRO A 494 -35.36 -36.68 -84.19
C PRO A 494 -36.55 -37.31 -84.93
N VAL A 495 -36.41 -38.56 -85.40
CA VAL A 495 -37.55 -39.39 -85.84
C VAL A 495 -37.32 -40.85 -85.40
N PRO A 496 -38.39 -41.58 -85.00
CA PRO A 496 -38.33 -42.59 -83.95
C PRO A 496 -38.70 -44.03 -84.39
N SER A 497 -38.63 -44.92 -83.38
CA SER A 497 -39.28 -46.23 -83.16
C SER A 497 -38.74 -47.44 -83.92
#